data_AF-A0A7L4JU26-F1
#
_entry.id   AF-A0A7L4JU26-F1
#
_cell.length_a   1.000
_cell.length_b   1.000
_cell.length_c   1.000
_cell.angle_alpha   90.00
_cell.angle_beta   90.00
_cell.angle_gamma   90.00
#
_symmetry.space_group_name_H-M   'P 1'
#
loop_
_entity.id
_entity.type
_entity.pdbx_description
1 polymer ?
#
loop_
_entity_poly.entity_id
_entity_poly.type
_entity_poly.pdbx_seq_one_letter_code
_entity_poly.pdbx_strand_id
1 'polypeptide(L)'
;TEAYTRTQYCKWPCECPKFPPRCSVGVSLVTDGCDCCKTCAKQRGESCTEADTCDFHRGLYCDYSGDRPRYEIGVCAQIVGVGCVLNGVRYNNGDTFQPNCKYNCTCINGAVGCVPMCTNSRPPLVWCPNPKLIKMSGKCCEQWICDDSKKIRKTSPRHISSAAYEGEDEAWQKNCIVHTSAWSPCSKTCGLGISTRISNDNDQCRLLKESRLCNMRPCEVDITQHIKPGKKCLAVYRANEPTNYTISGCVSKSPYRPKYCGICTDNRCCTPYKSKTIEVRFQCPDGTEFSWKIMWINACFCNLNCKNPNDIFADLAHYHDYSEIAN
;
A
#
# COMPACT_ATOMS: atom_id res chain seq x y z
N THR A 1 -47.42 20.28 -23.54
CA THR A 1 -46.23 19.83 -22.78
C THR A 1 -45.70 21.05 -22.05
N GLU A 2 -46.11 21.23 -20.80
CA GLU A 2 -45.57 22.32 -19.97
C GLU A 2 -44.07 22.10 -19.80
N ALA A 3 -43.27 23.11 -20.16
CA ALA A 3 -41.83 23.09 -19.98
C ALA A 3 -41.56 23.01 -18.47
N TYR A 4 -40.93 21.94 -18.03
CA TYR A 4 -40.52 21.78 -16.63
C TYR A 4 -39.40 22.79 -16.33
N THR A 5 -39.72 23.81 -15.54
CA THR A 5 -38.74 24.82 -15.09
C THR A 5 -38.08 24.31 -13.81
N ARG A 6 -36.85 23.80 -13.93
CA ARG A 6 -36.06 23.34 -12.78
C ARG A 6 -35.70 24.53 -11.88
N THR A 7 -35.97 24.42 -10.59
CA THR A 7 -35.55 25.41 -9.60
C THR A 7 -34.06 25.27 -9.32
N GLN A 8 -33.25 26.29 -9.62
CA GLN A 8 -31.82 26.30 -9.31
C GLN A 8 -31.59 26.96 -7.95
N TYR A 9 -31.07 26.19 -6.98
CA TYR A 9 -30.81 26.67 -5.63
C TYR A 9 -29.42 27.31 -5.48
N CYS A 10 -28.42 26.81 -6.21
CA CYS A 10 -27.08 27.40 -6.23
C CYS A 10 -27.00 28.61 -7.15
N LYS A 11 -26.52 29.73 -6.63
CA LYS A 11 -26.33 31.00 -7.36
C LYS A 11 -24.89 31.46 -7.25
N TRP A 12 -24.37 32.01 -8.36
CA TRP A 12 -23.01 32.53 -8.45
C TRP A 12 -23.03 33.98 -8.98
N PRO A 13 -22.24 34.90 -8.41
CA PRO A 13 -21.35 34.75 -7.25
C PRO A 13 -22.11 34.54 -5.94
N CYS A 14 -21.54 33.78 -5.00
CA CYS A 14 -22.21 33.52 -3.73
C CYS A 14 -22.17 34.71 -2.79
N GLU A 15 -23.23 34.86 -2.01
CA GLU A 15 -23.33 35.86 -0.96
C GLU A 15 -23.19 35.18 0.41
N CYS A 16 -21.95 34.98 0.86
CA CYS A 16 -21.68 34.33 2.15
C CYS A 16 -21.66 35.33 3.31
N PRO A 17 -22.13 34.92 4.51
CA PRO A 17 -21.98 35.73 5.71
C PRO A 17 -20.50 35.94 6.04
N LYS A 18 -20.15 37.13 6.55
CA LYS A 18 -18.75 37.50 6.89
C LYS A 18 -18.11 36.56 7.91
N PHE A 19 -18.92 35.95 8.79
CA PHE A 19 -18.46 35.01 9.81
C PHE A 19 -19.29 33.72 9.71
N PRO A 20 -18.67 32.55 9.94
CA PRO A 20 -19.39 31.28 9.94
C PRO A 20 -20.43 31.26 11.05
N PRO A 21 -21.62 30.66 10.80
CA PRO A 21 -22.67 30.55 11.79
C PRO A 21 -22.23 29.67 12.97
N ARG A 22 -22.80 29.94 14.15
CA ARG A 22 -22.67 29.04 15.31
C ARG A 22 -23.76 27.99 15.25
N CYS A 23 -23.36 26.73 15.05
CA CYS A 23 -24.29 25.61 15.02
C CYS A 23 -24.69 25.16 16.43
N SER A 24 -25.89 24.59 16.54
CA SER A 24 -26.36 23.98 17.77
C SER A 24 -25.49 22.80 18.19
N VAL A 25 -25.57 22.41 19.45
CA VAL A 25 -24.77 21.31 20.00
C VAL A 25 -25.09 20.01 19.25
N GLY A 26 -24.06 19.36 18.72
CA GLY A 26 -24.18 18.11 17.97
C GLY A 26 -24.51 18.28 16.48
N VAL A 27 -24.53 19.52 15.97
CA VAL A 27 -24.68 19.82 14.54
C VAL A 27 -23.33 20.26 13.96
N SER A 28 -22.89 19.59 12.90
CA SER A 28 -21.63 19.92 12.23
C SER A 28 -21.69 21.25 11.48
N LEU A 29 -20.62 22.05 11.59
CA LEU A 29 -20.39 23.18 10.68
C LEU A 29 -19.74 22.65 9.40
N VAL A 30 -20.44 22.75 8.28
CA VAL A 30 -20.04 22.19 6.98
C VAL A 30 -20.04 23.28 5.91
N THR A 31 -19.56 22.97 4.71
CA THR A 31 -19.78 23.82 3.53
C THR A 31 -21.16 23.47 2.95
N ASP A 32 -21.88 24.47 2.42
CA ASP A 32 -23.14 24.28 1.70
C ASP A 32 -22.98 23.40 0.45
N GLY A 33 -24.10 22.93 -0.10
CA GLY A 33 -24.10 22.03 -1.27
C GLY A 33 -23.62 22.70 -2.56
N CYS A 34 -23.49 24.03 -2.54
CA CYS A 34 -22.91 24.83 -3.62
C CYS A 34 -21.40 25.04 -3.48
N ASP A 35 -20.75 24.43 -2.48
CA ASP A 35 -19.31 24.51 -2.21
C ASP A 35 -18.77 25.93 -1.98
N CYS A 36 -19.55 26.77 -1.31
CA CYS A 36 -19.27 28.20 -1.19
C CYS A 36 -19.28 28.73 0.24
N CYS A 37 -20.38 28.56 0.96
CA CYS A 37 -20.57 29.18 2.26
C CYS A 37 -20.52 28.15 3.41
N LYS A 38 -20.03 28.58 4.58
CA LYS A 38 -20.12 27.75 5.80
C LYS A 38 -21.54 27.81 6.36
N THR A 39 -22.16 26.66 6.53
CA THR A 39 -23.53 26.48 7.01
C THR A 39 -23.60 25.37 8.05
N CYS A 40 -24.68 25.33 8.81
CA CYS A 40 -24.94 24.24 9.73
C CYS A 40 -25.57 23.07 8.98
N ALA A 41 -25.01 21.88 9.17
CA ALA A 41 -25.44 20.69 8.46
C ALA A 41 -26.87 20.31 8.82
N LYS A 42 -27.66 19.94 7.81
CA LYS A 42 -29.03 19.44 7.99
C LYS A 42 -29.02 18.11 8.72
N GLN A 43 -29.93 17.95 9.67
CA GLN A 43 -30.07 16.78 10.53
C GLN A 43 -31.10 15.80 9.99
N ARG A 44 -31.17 14.60 10.58
CA ARG A 44 -32.03 13.51 10.12
C ARG A 44 -33.49 13.95 10.07
N GLY A 45 -34.15 13.73 8.93
CA GLY A 45 -35.55 14.09 8.71
C GLY A 45 -35.78 15.54 8.26
N GLU A 46 -34.75 16.39 8.21
CA GLU A 46 -34.87 17.73 7.65
C GLU A 46 -34.89 17.71 6.13
N SER A 47 -35.63 18.66 5.53
CA SER A 47 -35.61 18.86 4.08
C SER A 47 -34.27 19.43 3.63
N CYS A 48 -33.76 18.91 2.52
CA CYS A 48 -32.51 19.33 1.91
C CYS A 48 -32.72 19.54 0.40
N THR A 49 -32.02 20.52 -0.14
CA THR A 49 -31.97 20.84 -1.57
C THR A 49 -30.54 20.69 -2.09
N GLU A 50 -30.31 20.96 -3.38
CA GLU A 50 -28.96 21.02 -3.97
C GLU A 50 -28.02 21.99 -3.21
N ALA A 51 -28.57 23.04 -2.59
CA ALA A 51 -27.77 24.00 -1.81
C ALA A 51 -27.54 23.57 -0.35
N ASP A 52 -28.24 22.55 0.15
CA ASP A 52 -28.13 22.11 1.55
C ASP A 52 -27.24 20.88 1.69
N THR A 53 -26.45 20.83 2.77
CA THR A 53 -25.60 19.68 3.09
C THR A 53 -26.14 18.97 4.34
N CYS A 54 -26.52 17.69 4.22
CA CYS A 54 -26.83 16.85 5.37
C CYS A 54 -25.57 16.49 6.17
N ASP A 55 -25.72 16.22 7.47
CA ASP A 55 -24.60 15.95 8.38
C ASP A 55 -23.91 14.61 8.09
N PHE A 56 -22.92 14.64 7.20
CA PHE A 56 -22.15 13.45 6.80
C PHE A 56 -21.30 12.88 7.95
N HIS A 57 -20.91 13.69 8.94
CA HIS A 57 -20.25 13.16 10.16
C HIS A 57 -21.18 12.25 10.97
N ARG A 58 -22.49 12.38 10.77
CA ARG A 58 -23.52 11.51 11.36
C ARG A 58 -24.03 10.46 10.37
N GLY A 59 -23.34 10.30 9.23
CA GLY A 59 -23.71 9.37 8.17
C GLY A 59 -25.05 9.71 7.50
N LEU A 60 -25.39 10.99 7.41
CA LEU A 60 -26.59 11.45 6.70
C LEU A 60 -26.28 11.83 5.26
N TYR A 61 -27.21 11.58 4.36
CA TYR A 61 -27.21 12.02 2.97
C TYR A 61 -28.59 12.54 2.57
N CYS A 62 -28.67 13.39 1.55
CA CYS A 62 -29.94 13.91 1.07
C CYS A 62 -30.60 12.89 0.13
N ASP A 63 -31.72 12.29 0.56
CA ASP A 63 -32.48 11.34 -0.25
C ASP A 63 -33.60 12.05 -1.03
N TYR A 64 -33.42 12.15 -2.35
CA TYR A 64 -34.38 12.76 -3.28
C TYR A 64 -35.44 11.78 -3.79
N SER A 65 -35.43 10.52 -3.36
CA SER A 65 -36.31 9.47 -3.90
C SER A 65 -37.80 9.76 -3.70
N GLY A 66 -38.15 10.55 -2.69
CA GLY A 66 -39.53 10.96 -2.41
C GLY A 66 -40.08 12.03 -3.36
N ASP A 67 -39.23 12.81 -4.01
CA ASP A 67 -39.62 13.94 -4.88
C ASP A 67 -39.56 13.56 -6.38
N ARG A 68 -39.77 12.29 -6.69
CA ARG A 68 -39.83 11.83 -8.08
C ARG A 68 -41.08 12.40 -8.79
N PRO A 69 -40.94 12.93 -10.02
CA PRO A 69 -39.77 12.91 -10.91
C PRO A 69 -38.90 14.19 -10.87
N ARG A 70 -39.15 15.12 -9.94
CA ARG A 70 -38.53 16.45 -9.89
C ARG A 70 -37.10 16.43 -9.34
N TYR A 71 -36.87 15.65 -8.29
CA TYR A 71 -35.58 15.53 -7.59
C TYR A 71 -35.00 16.89 -7.14
N GLU A 72 -35.86 17.83 -6.73
CA GLU A 72 -35.46 19.16 -6.26
C GLU A 72 -35.35 19.21 -4.73
N ILE A 73 -36.20 18.47 -4.03
CA ILE A 73 -36.30 18.48 -2.57
C ILE A 73 -36.13 17.05 -2.05
N GLY A 74 -35.07 16.83 -1.27
CA GLY A 74 -34.84 15.57 -0.56
C GLY A 74 -35.09 15.70 0.94
N VAL A 75 -34.90 14.59 1.64
CA VAL A 75 -34.90 14.52 3.10
C VAL A 75 -33.59 13.90 3.57
N CYS A 76 -32.97 14.46 4.61
CA CYS A 76 -31.75 13.91 5.17
C CYS A 76 -32.01 12.55 5.81
N ALA A 77 -31.57 11.50 5.13
CA ALA A 77 -31.70 10.11 5.55
C ALA A 77 -30.34 9.57 6.00
N GLN A 78 -30.36 8.55 6.86
CA GLN A 78 -29.14 7.86 7.24
C GLN A 78 -28.70 6.95 6.10
N ILE A 79 -27.39 6.87 5.85
CA ILE A 79 -26.81 5.91 4.92
C ILE A 79 -27.09 4.52 5.52
N VAL A 80 -28.22 3.92 5.13
CA VAL A 80 -28.47 2.51 5.32
C VAL A 80 -27.57 1.83 4.31
N GLY A 81 -26.43 1.29 4.76
CA GLY A 81 -25.54 0.60 3.85
C GLY A 81 -26.31 -0.49 3.12
N VAL A 82 -26.07 -0.60 1.82
CA VAL A 82 -26.76 -1.58 0.98
C VAL A 82 -26.46 -2.98 1.54
N GLY A 83 -27.51 -3.77 1.79
CA GLY A 83 -27.35 -5.16 2.17
C GLY A 83 -26.78 -6.00 1.02
N CYS A 84 -26.13 -7.11 1.34
CA CYS A 84 -25.55 -8.00 0.36
C CYS A 84 -26.47 -9.19 0.11
N VAL A 85 -26.39 -9.78 -1.08
CA VAL A 85 -27.06 -11.06 -1.37
C VAL A 85 -26.00 -12.07 -1.76
N LEU A 86 -25.84 -13.13 -0.97
CA LEU A 86 -24.94 -14.24 -1.27
C LEU A 86 -25.72 -15.55 -1.23
N ASN A 87 -25.71 -16.29 -2.34
CA ASN A 87 -26.46 -17.56 -2.50
C ASN A 87 -27.96 -17.44 -2.17
N GLY A 88 -28.58 -16.30 -2.51
CA GLY A 88 -30.01 -16.05 -2.25
C GLY A 88 -30.34 -15.61 -0.83
N VAL A 89 -29.38 -15.60 0.10
CA VAL A 89 -29.55 -15.10 1.47
C VAL A 89 -29.22 -13.61 1.50
N ARG A 90 -30.08 -12.81 2.13
CA ARG A 90 -29.87 -11.37 2.33
C ARG A 90 -29.17 -11.11 3.66
N TYR A 91 -28.09 -10.34 3.59
CA TYR A 91 -27.29 -9.89 4.73
C TYR A 91 -27.38 -8.37 4.83
N ASN A 92 -27.57 -7.85 6.03
CA ASN A 92 -27.53 -6.41 6.26
C ASN A 92 -26.08 -5.92 6.18
N ASN A 93 -25.91 -4.64 5.88
CA ASN A 93 -24.61 -4.00 5.94
C ASN A 93 -24.05 -4.08 7.37
N GLY A 94 -22.87 -4.69 7.52
CA GLY A 94 -22.21 -4.99 8.80
C GLY A 94 -22.33 -6.45 9.23
N ASP A 95 -23.23 -7.24 8.64
CA ASP A 95 -23.40 -8.65 9.03
C ASP A 95 -22.15 -9.46 8.71
N THR A 96 -21.72 -10.25 9.69
CA THR A 96 -20.62 -11.22 9.55
C THR A 96 -21.18 -12.63 9.55
N PHE A 97 -20.80 -13.43 8.56
CA PHE A 97 -21.32 -14.78 8.35
C PHE A 97 -20.22 -15.70 7.83
N GLN A 98 -20.36 -16.99 8.14
CA GLN A 98 -19.37 -18.00 7.79
C GLN A 98 -19.94 -18.96 6.74
N PRO A 99 -19.73 -18.74 5.43
CA PRO A 99 -20.34 -19.59 4.40
C PRO A 99 -19.80 -21.03 4.42
N ASN A 100 -18.57 -21.22 4.91
CA ASN A 100 -18.01 -22.53 5.20
C ASN A 100 -16.91 -22.39 6.26
N CYS A 101 -16.45 -23.51 6.80
CA CYS A 101 -15.46 -23.49 7.87
C CYS A 101 -14.10 -22.83 7.49
N LYS A 102 -13.80 -22.64 6.18
CA LYS A 102 -12.54 -22.05 5.69
C LYS A 102 -12.58 -20.53 5.55
N TYR A 103 -13.75 -19.88 5.52
CA TYR A 103 -13.87 -18.44 5.27
C TYR A 103 -14.83 -17.77 6.24
N ASN A 104 -14.47 -16.59 6.70
CA ASN A 104 -15.35 -15.69 7.44
C ASN A 104 -15.61 -14.45 6.58
N CYS A 105 -16.87 -14.10 6.34
CA CYS A 105 -17.26 -13.05 5.40
C CYS A 105 -18.06 -11.95 6.08
N THR A 106 -17.92 -10.72 5.61
CA THR A 106 -18.66 -9.56 6.09
C THR A 106 -19.30 -8.84 4.92
N CYS A 107 -20.57 -8.49 5.06
CA CYS A 107 -21.27 -7.63 4.12
C CYS A 107 -20.96 -6.17 4.43
N ILE A 108 -20.42 -5.42 3.46
CA ILE A 108 -20.14 -3.99 3.57
C ILE A 108 -20.62 -3.29 2.29
N ASN A 109 -21.66 -2.47 2.41
CA ASN A 109 -22.22 -1.61 1.38
C ASN A 109 -22.49 -2.34 0.06
N GLY A 110 -23.15 -3.50 0.13
CA GLY A 110 -23.55 -4.32 -1.02
C GLY A 110 -22.45 -5.28 -1.51
N ALA A 111 -21.22 -5.16 -0.99
CA ALA A 111 -20.12 -6.05 -1.30
C ALA A 111 -19.83 -7.03 -0.16
N VAL A 112 -19.55 -8.29 -0.50
CA VAL A 112 -19.13 -9.31 0.48
C VAL A 112 -17.61 -9.42 0.45
N GLY A 113 -16.95 -9.12 1.58
CA GLY A 113 -15.52 -9.36 1.77
C GLY A 113 -15.30 -10.60 2.64
N CYS A 114 -14.46 -11.54 2.20
CA CYS A 114 -14.16 -12.76 2.96
C CYS A 114 -12.67 -12.85 3.34
N VAL A 115 -12.40 -13.27 4.57
CA VAL A 115 -11.05 -13.58 5.06
C VAL A 115 -10.89 -15.09 5.24
N PRO A 116 -9.75 -15.68 4.84
CA PRO A 116 -9.50 -17.09 5.04
C PRO A 116 -9.20 -17.38 6.52
N MET A 117 -9.85 -18.40 7.07
CA MET A 117 -9.65 -18.90 8.44
C MET A 117 -8.57 -19.98 8.51
N CYS A 118 -8.12 -20.50 7.37
CA CYS A 118 -7.08 -21.53 7.27
C CYS A 118 -5.70 -20.90 7.02
N THR A 119 -4.68 -21.41 7.73
CA THR A 119 -3.28 -21.05 7.52
C THR A 119 -2.63 -22.03 6.53
N ASN A 120 -2.32 -21.56 5.32
CA ASN A 120 -1.74 -22.41 4.26
C ASN A 120 -0.20 -22.37 4.22
N SER A 121 0.45 -21.88 5.27
CA SER A 121 1.90 -21.71 5.28
C SER A 121 2.64 -23.04 5.23
N ARG A 122 3.38 -23.26 4.13
CA ARG A 122 4.22 -24.45 3.93
C ARG A 122 5.37 -24.47 4.95
N PRO A 123 5.60 -25.58 5.66
CA PRO A 123 6.72 -25.68 6.59
C PRO A 123 8.06 -25.59 5.84
N PRO A 124 9.11 -25.01 6.45
CA PRO A 124 10.42 -24.89 5.83
C PRO A 124 10.97 -26.25 5.41
N LEU A 125 11.50 -26.33 4.17
CA LEU A 125 12.08 -27.55 3.59
C LEU A 125 13.26 -28.11 4.42
N VAL A 126 13.89 -27.26 5.24
CA VAL A 126 14.99 -27.63 6.14
C VAL A 126 14.54 -28.55 7.28
N TRP A 127 13.29 -28.39 7.75
CA TRP A 127 12.68 -29.23 8.79
C TRP A 127 11.74 -30.28 8.21
N CYS A 128 11.29 -30.09 6.98
CA CYS A 128 10.31 -30.93 6.32
C CYS A 128 10.75 -31.21 4.87
N PRO A 129 11.65 -32.18 4.65
CA PRO A 129 12.22 -32.44 3.33
C PRO A 129 11.15 -32.89 2.32
N ASN A 130 10.09 -33.56 2.78
CA ASN A 130 8.94 -33.96 1.97
C ASN A 130 7.63 -33.48 2.62
N PRO A 131 7.25 -32.20 2.44
CA PRO A 131 6.01 -31.67 2.97
C PRO A 131 4.85 -32.16 2.11
N LYS A 132 3.92 -32.88 2.72
CA LYS A 132 2.67 -33.33 2.10
C LYS A 132 1.50 -32.60 2.75
N LEU A 133 0.68 -31.94 1.94
CA LEU A 133 -0.55 -31.33 2.41
C LEU A 133 -1.63 -32.42 2.48
N ILE A 134 -2.17 -32.68 3.66
CA ILE A 134 -3.21 -33.70 3.85
C ILE A 134 -4.47 -33.10 4.47
N LYS A 135 -5.62 -33.61 4.04
CA LYS A 135 -6.90 -33.33 4.69
C LYS A 135 -7.15 -34.37 5.77
N MET A 136 -7.06 -33.97 7.03
CA MET A 136 -7.34 -34.86 8.15
C MET A 136 -8.84 -34.93 8.43
N SER A 137 -9.35 -36.12 8.72
CA SER A 137 -10.75 -36.31 9.07
C SER A 137 -11.13 -35.48 10.30
N GLY A 138 -12.25 -34.76 10.23
CA GLY A 138 -12.74 -33.88 11.31
C GLY A 138 -12.07 -32.50 11.41
N LYS A 139 -11.02 -32.21 10.64
CA LYS A 139 -10.45 -30.84 10.55
C LYS A 139 -10.93 -30.13 9.30
N CYS A 140 -11.25 -28.84 9.45
CA CYS A 140 -11.68 -28.00 8.32
C CYS A 140 -10.54 -27.73 7.33
N CYS A 141 -9.37 -27.37 7.85
CA CYS A 141 -8.20 -26.98 7.07
C CYS A 141 -7.29 -28.18 6.80
N GLU A 142 -6.67 -28.19 5.63
CA GLU A 142 -5.58 -29.13 5.35
C GLU A 142 -4.35 -28.76 6.19
N GLN A 143 -3.59 -29.78 6.59
CA GLN A 143 -2.40 -29.60 7.41
C GLN A 143 -1.19 -30.20 6.69
N TRP A 144 -0.06 -29.50 6.78
CA TRP A 144 1.21 -30.02 6.29
C TRP A 144 1.75 -31.10 7.24
N ILE A 145 2.08 -32.26 6.69
CA ILE A 145 2.82 -33.33 7.37
C ILE A 145 4.16 -33.56 6.68
N CYS A 146 5.14 -34.03 7.44
CA CYS A 146 6.49 -34.33 6.94
C CYS A 146 6.68 -35.84 6.92
N ASP A 147 7.02 -36.38 5.75
CA ASP A 147 7.34 -37.79 5.58
C ASP A 147 8.86 -38.00 5.71
N ASP A 148 9.28 -38.62 6.81
CA ASP A 148 10.69 -38.85 7.18
C ASP A 148 11.32 -40.09 6.50
N SER A 149 10.67 -40.68 5.50
CA SER A 149 11.07 -41.96 4.89
C SER A 149 12.35 -41.93 4.03
N LYS A 150 13.05 -40.79 3.91
CA LYS A 150 14.39 -40.72 3.29
C LYS A 150 15.38 -39.98 4.20
N LYS A 151 15.97 -40.71 5.15
CA LYS A 151 17.12 -40.26 5.95
C LYS A 151 18.30 -39.95 5.02
N ILE A 152 18.51 -38.67 4.70
CA ILE A 152 19.79 -38.19 4.18
C ILE A 152 20.81 -38.36 5.30
N ARG A 153 21.91 -39.09 5.01
CA ARG A 153 22.99 -39.39 5.95
C ARG A 153 23.54 -38.08 6.54
N LYS A 154 23.35 -37.90 7.85
CA LYS A 154 23.93 -36.80 8.64
C LYS A 154 25.43 -37.02 8.78
N THR A 155 26.26 -36.14 8.23
CA THR A 155 27.62 -35.95 8.72
C THR A 155 27.54 -35.14 10.02
N SER A 156 28.01 -35.73 11.12
CA SER A 156 28.05 -35.12 12.44
C SER A 156 29.27 -34.21 12.56
N PRO A 157 29.13 -32.97 13.04
CA PRO A 157 30.20 -32.31 13.78
C PRO A 157 30.19 -32.82 15.24
N ARG A 158 31.31 -33.38 15.68
CA ARG A 158 31.59 -33.81 17.05
C ARG A 158 31.77 -32.59 17.98
N HIS A 159 31.17 -32.66 19.17
CA HIS A 159 31.56 -32.16 20.52
C HIS A 159 32.24 -30.77 20.64
N ILE A 160 31.97 -29.92 21.65
CA ILE A 160 32.20 -30.15 23.09
C ILE A 160 31.36 -29.17 23.94
N SER A 161 30.67 -29.80 24.91
CA SER A 161 30.28 -29.43 26.27
C SER A 161 30.06 -27.99 26.75
N SER A 162 28.85 -27.85 27.31
CA SER A 162 28.42 -26.94 28.36
C SER A 162 29.39 -26.80 29.55
N ALA A 163 29.58 -25.56 30.01
CA ALA A 163 29.86 -25.25 31.41
C ALA A 163 28.86 -24.16 31.83
N ALA A 164 28.03 -24.52 32.80
CA ALA A 164 27.13 -23.62 33.50
C ALA A 164 27.95 -22.76 34.47
N TYR A 165 27.78 -21.44 34.42
CA TYR A 165 27.85 -20.54 35.57
C TYR A 165 26.91 -19.35 35.33
N GLU A 166 26.34 -18.91 36.43
CA GLU A 166 25.14 -18.09 36.61
C GLU A 166 25.25 -16.68 36.01
N GLY A 167 24.10 -16.15 35.57
CA GLY A 167 23.96 -14.80 35.03
C GLY A 167 22.62 -14.64 34.34
N GLU A 168 21.56 -14.55 35.15
CA GLU A 168 20.20 -14.21 34.73
C GLU A 168 20.15 -12.74 34.26
N ASP A 169 20.25 -12.52 32.94
CA ASP A 169 19.39 -11.65 32.13
C ASP A 169 19.89 -11.73 30.67
N GLU A 170 19.05 -11.44 29.68
CA GLU A 170 19.41 -11.33 28.24
C GLU A 170 19.41 -12.62 27.37
N ALA A 171 18.55 -13.60 27.65
CA ALA A 171 18.37 -14.76 26.76
C ALA A 171 17.24 -14.64 25.71
N TRP A 172 16.63 -13.46 25.51
CA TRP A 172 15.59 -13.28 24.48
C TRP A 172 16.14 -12.86 23.10
N GLN A 173 17.41 -12.44 23.00
CA GLN A 173 18.00 -11.94 21.75
C GLN A 173 18.46 -13.03 20.75
N LYS A 174 18.43 -14.33 21.10
CA LYS A 174 19.02 -15.38 20.25
C LYS A 174 18.08 -16.05 19.25
N ASN A 175 16.78 -15.73 19.26
CA ASN A 175 15.77 -16.36 18.38
C ASN A 175 15.01 -15.36 17.48
N CYS A 176 15.63 -14.24 17.08
CA CYS A 176 14.99 -13.35 16.10
C CYS A 176 15.09 -13.96 14.69
N ILE A 177 13.98 -14.53 14.18
CA ILE A 177 13.90 -14.94 12.77
C ILE A 177 13.72 -13.69 11.93
N VAL A 178 14.77 -13.28 11.22
CA VAL A 178 14.75 -12.08 10.39
C VAL A 178 13.86 -12.30 9.16
N HIS A 179 12.80 -11.50 9.08
CA HIS A 179 11.89 -11.33 7.98
C HIS A 179 12.04 -9.92 7.42
N THR A 180 12.45 -9.84 6.17
CA THR A 180 12.65 -8.57 5.46
C THR A 180 11.96 -8.65 4.10
N SER A 181 11.00 -7.76 3.85
CA SER A 181 10.35 -7.66 2.55
C SER A 181 11.31 -7.06 1.51
N ALA A 182 10.99 -7.26 0.22
CA ALA A 182 11.59 -6.44 -0.83
C ALA A 182 11.27 -4.95 -0.63
N TRP A 183 12.10 -4.09 -1.19
CA TRP A 183 11.81 -2.66 -1.26
C TRP A 183 10.69 -2.38 -2.27
N SER A 184 9.78 -1.48 -1.91
CA SER A 184 8.77 -0.96 -2.82
C SER A 184 9.40 -0.26 -4.02
N PRO A 185 8.66 -0.13 -5.14
CA PRO A 185 9.03 0.80 -6.20
C PRO A 185 9.29 2.21 -5.65
N CYS A 186 10.16 2.96 -6.34
CA CYS A 186 10.46 4.34 -5.96
C CYS A 186 9.22 5.21 -6.21
N SER A 187 8.84 6.04 -5.24
CA SER A 187 7.66 6.92 -5.34
C SER A 187 7.74 7.94 -6.48
N LYS A 188 8.93 8.16 -7.05
CA LYS A 188 9.14 9.02 -8.21
C LYS A 188 9.96 8.29 -9.27
N THR A 189 9.67 8.58 -10.54
CA THR A 189 10.37 8.01 -11.70
C THR A 189 11.66 8.77 -12.05
N CYS A 190 11.78 10.01 -11.59
CA CYS A 190 13.00 10.82 -11.63
C CYS A 190 13.16 11.62 -10.31
N GLY A 191 14.39 12.04 -10.02
CA GLY A 191 14.73 12.79 -8.83
C GLY A 191 14.67 11.95 -7.54
N LEU A 192 14.84 12.61 -6.40
CA LEU A 192 14.74 11.96 -5.10
C LEU A 192 13.28 11.67 -4.72
N GLY A 193 12.99 10.40 -4.54
CA GLY A 193 11.75 9.85 -3.99
C GLY A 193 12.01 8.93 -2.79
N ILE A 194 10.99 8.19 -2.37
CA ILE A 194 11.02 7.32 -1.21
C ILE A 194 10.69 5.89 -1.65
N SER A 195 11.43 4.92 -1.11
CA SER A 195 11.11 3.49 -1.18
C SER A 195 11.00 2.94 0.24
N THR A 196 10.07 2.02 0.46
CA THR A 196 9.76 1.49 1.80
C THR A 196 9.79 -0.03 1.81
N ARG A 197 10.08 -0.63 2.96
CA ARG A 197 9.99 -2.07 3.19
C ARG A 197 9.53 -2.33 4.62
N ILE A 198 9.14 -3.56 4.91
CA ILE A 198 8.86 -4.02 6.27
C ILE A 198 9.99 -4.97 6.67
N SER A 199 10.58 -4.74 7.86
CA SER A 199 11.68 -5.55 8.37
C SER A 199 11.58 -5.67 9.89
N ASN A 200 11.89 -6.84 10.42
CA ASN A 200 12.11 -7.05 11.86
C ASN A 200 13.60 -7.15 12.25
N ASP A 201 14.49 -6.80 11.32
CA ASP A 201 15.93 -6.71 11.55
C ASP A 201 16.28 -5.48 12.39
N ASN A 202 15.97 -5.55 13.69
CA ASN A 202 16.31 -4.55 14.70
C ASN A 202 16.52 -5.23 16.05
N ASP A 203 17.15 -4.53 16.98
CA ASP A 203 17.52 -5.05 18.31
C ASP A 203 16.32 -5.58 19.11
N GLN A 204 15.11 -5.09 18.79
CA GLN A 204 13.85 -5.44 19.43
C GLN A 204 13.07 -6.54 18.68
N CYS A 205 13.56 -7.02 17.54
CA CYS A 205 12.93 -8.00 16.66
C CYS A 205 11.47 -7.67 16.26
N ARG A 206 11.12 -6.39 16.13
CA ARG A 206 9.74 -5.96 15.79
C ARG A 206 9.60 -5.65 14.31
N LEU A 207 8.53 -6.10 13.68
CA LEU A 207 8.22 -5.71 12.30
C LEU A 207 7.94 -4.19 12.25
N LEU A 208 8.85 -3.46 11.63
CA LEU A 208 8.78 -2.01 11.45
C LEU A 208 8.86 -1.64 9.98
N LYS A 209 8.25 -0.50 9.64
CA LYS A 209 8.36 0.09 8.31
C LYS A 209 9.69 0.85 8.22
N GLU A 210 10.57 0.38 7.35
CA GLU A 210 11.78 1.10 7.00
C GLU A 210 11.56 1.94 5.73
N SER A 211 12.16 3.13 5.69
CA SER A 211 12.16 4.00 4.52
C SER A 211 13.58 4.39 4.11
N ARG A 212 13.85 4.43 2.81
CA ARG A 212 15.09 4.98 2.25
C ARG A 212 14.78 5.89 1.08
N LEU A 213 15.67 6.86 0.83
CA LEU A 213 15.61 7.68 -0.38
C LEU A 213 15.98 6.82 -1.60
N CYS A 214 15.34 7.08 -2.73
CA CYS A 214 15.64 6.45 -4.00
C CYS A 214 15.72 7.51 -5.09
N ASN A 215 16.65 7.36 -6.02
CA ASN A 215 16.73 8.21 -7.20
C ASN A 215 16.94 7.33 -8.42
N MET A 216 15.88 7.17 -9.21
CA MET A 216 15.87 6.29 -10.38
C MET A 216 16.62 6.92 -11.55
N ARG A 217 16.38 8.21 -11.80
CA ARG A 217 16.88 8.98 -12.94
C ARG A 217 16.99 10.46 -12.58
N PRO A 218 17.98 11.21 -13.08
CA PRO A 218 17.94 12.67 -13.05
C PRO A 218 16.74 13.21 -13.85
N CYS A 219 16.07 14.26 -13.37
CA CYS A 219 14.93 14.85 -14.09
C CYS A 219 15.39 15.84 -15.19
N GLU A 220 16.51 16.54 -14.99
CA GLU A 220 16.98 17.62 -15.86
C GLU A 220 17.94 17.15 -16.97
N VAL A 221 18.20 15.85 -17.06
CA VAL A 221 19.17 15.28 -18.01
C VAL A 221 18.45 14.36 -18.99
N ASP A 222 18.57 14.68 -20.27
CA ASP A 222 18.09 13.81 -21.34
C ASP A 222 19.07 12.64 -21.59
N ILE A 223 18.77 11.50 -20.97
CA ILE A 223 19.59 10.28 -21.04
C ILE A 223 19.60 9.67 -22.46
N THR A 224 18.60 9.98 -23.30
CA THR A 224 18.46 9.34 -24.62
C THR A 224 19.63 9.65 -25.56
N GLN A 225 20.25 10.82 -25.40
CA GLN A 225 21.43 11.25 -26.17
C GLN A 225 22.67 10.40 -25.91
N HIS A 226 22.71 9.68 -24.79
CA HIS A 226 23.82 8.81 -24.41
C HIS A 226 23.64 7.36 -24.90
N ILE A 227 22.59 7.05 -25.67
CA ILE A 227 22.40 5.74 -26.27
C ILE A 227 23.38 5.59 -27.44
N LYS A 228 24.19 4.52 -27.40
CA LYS A 228 25.17 4.23 -28.46
C LYS A 228 24.47 4.02 -29.82
N PRO A 229 25.08 4.46 -30.94
CA PRO A 229 24.54 4.21 -32.28
C PRO A 229 24.23 2.72 -32.50
N GLY A 230 23.05 2.42 -33.04
CA GLY A 230 22.59 1.05 -33.28
C GLY A 230 22.01 0.33 -32.05
N LYS A 231 22.00 0.94 -30.87
CA LYS A 231 21.26 0.45 -29.70
C LYS A 231 19.97 1.25 -29.54
N LYS A 232 18.93 0.58 -29.00
CA LYS A 232 17.65 1.21 -28.66
C LYS A 232 17.50 1.48 -27.16
N CYS A 233 18.53 1.17 -26.37
CA CYS A 233 18.46 1.29 -24.93
C CYS A 233 19.83 1.50 -24.28
N LEU A 234 19.83 2.29 -23.20
CA LEU A 234 20.92 2.40 -22.25
C LEU A 234 20.46 1.85 -20.90
N ALA A 235 21.10 0.79 -20.39
CA ALA A 235 20.68 0.19 -19.13
C ALA A 235 21.05 1.05 -17.92
N VAL A 236 22.25 1.61 -17.90
CA VAL A 236 22.79 2.39 -16.79
C VAL A 236 23.36 3.69 -17.31
N TYR A 237 22.96 4.79 -16.69
CA TYR A 237 23.53 6.12 -16.91
C TYR A 237 24.39 6.51 -15.69
N ARG A 238 25.51 7.18 -15.92
CA ARG A 238 26.37 7.72 -14.86
C ARG A 238 26.93 9.04 -15.34
N ALA A 239 26.66 10.11 -14.59
CA ALA A 239 27.22 11.43 -14.89
C ALA A 239 28.76 11.38 -14.86
N ASN A 240 29.41 12.30 -15.58
CA ASN A 240 30.86 12.40 -15.60
C ASN A 240 31.41 12.93 -14.28
N GLU A 241 30.74 13.92 -13.71
CA GLU A 241 31.16 14.59 -12.48
C GLU A 241 30.38 14.07 -11.26
N PRO A 242 31.03 14.00 -10.09
CA PRO A 242 30.36 13.79 -8.81
C PRO A 242 29.44 14.97 -8.47
N THR A 243 28.29 14.67 -7.86
CA THR A 243 27.30 15.66 -7.43
C THR A 243 26.91 15.41 -5.97
N ASN A 244 26.53 16.47 -5.26
CA ASN A 244 26.01 16.35 -3.91
C ASN A 244 24.52 15.97 -3.95
N TYR A 245 24.09 15.17 -2.98
CA TYR A 245 22.65 14.98 -2.75
C TYR A 245 22.07 16.19 -2.03
N THR A 246 20.84 16.56 -2.40
CA THR A 246 20.12 17.66 -1.77
C THR A 246 18.73 17.20 -1.31
N ILE A 247 18.36 17.55 -0.07
CA ILE A 247 17.04 17.24 0.49
C ILE A 247 16.59 18.38 1.41
N SER A 248 15.44 18.98 1.12
CA SER A 248 14.87 20.07 1.92
C SER A 248 15.86 21.20 2.28
N GLY A 249 16.74 21.56 1.33
CA GLY A 249 17.77 22.59 1.53
C GLY A 249 19.08 22.11 2.18
N CYS A 250 19.15 20.86 2.65
CA CYS A 250 20.36 20.27 3.21
C CYS A 250 21.17 19.56 2.12
N VAL A 251 22.50 19.60 2.23
CA VAL A 251 23.44 19.09 1.22
C VAL A 251 24.32 18.00 1.81
N SER A 252 24.64 16.96 1.04
CA SER A 252 25.55 15.92 1.49
C SER A 252 26.96 16.45 1.72
N LYS A 253 27.62 16.00 2.80
CA LYS A 253 29.00 16.41 3.14
C LYS A 253 30.03 16.02 2.09
N SER A 254 29.80 14.90 1.42
CA SER A 254 30.67 14.39 0.36
C SER A 254 29.94 14.37 -0.97
N PRO A 255 30.63 14.63 -2.08
CA PRO A 255 30.07 14.44 -3.40
C PRO A 255 30.05 12.95 -3.76
N TYR A 256 28.98 12.54 -4.44
CA TYR A 256 28.78 11.16 -4.88
C TYR A 256 28.65 11.09 -6.39
N ARG A 257 29.06 9.96 -6.97
CA ARG A 257 28.88 9.70 -8.39
C ARG A 257 27.94 8.50 -8.61
N PRO A 258 26.64 8.67 -8.32
CA PRO A 258 25.66 7.59 -8.40
C PRO A 258 25.46 7.10 -9.83
N LYS A 259 25.04 5.85 -9.93
CA LYS A 259 24.50 5.28 -11.17
C LYS A 259 22.99 5.44 -11.16
N TYR A 260 22.43 5.71 -12.32
CA TYR A 260 21.00 5.82 -12.57
C TYR A 260 20.57 4.75 -13.56
N CYS A 261 19.32 4.32 -13.51
CA CYS A 261 18.80 3.45 -14.56
C CYS A 261 18.53 4.26 -15.81
N GLY A 262 18.95 3.77 -16.98
CA GLY A 262 18.74 4.50 -18.23
C GLY A 262 17.34 4.31 -18.80
N ILE A 263 17.21 4.54 -20.10
CA ILE A 263 15.94 4.59 -20.83
C ILE A 263 16.07 3.74 -22.10
N CYS A 264 14.97 3.11 -22.51
CA CYS A 264 14.85 2.45 -23.80
C CYS A 264 13.80 3.15 -24.67
N THR A 265 14.00 3.13 -25.99
CA THR A 265 13.08 3.68 -26.99
C THR A 265 12.18 2.62 -27.65
N ASP A 266 12.32 1.35 -27.25
CA ASP A 266 11.61 0.20 -27.81
C ASP A 266 10.65 -0.46 -26.80
N ASN A 267 9.92 0.37 -26.05
CA ASN A 267 8.89 -0.03 -25.07
C ASN A 267 9.39 -0.93 -23.92
N ARG A 268 10.70 -1.02 -23.71
CA ARG A 268 11.29 -1.65 -22.53
C ARG A 268 11.45 -0.65 -21.39
N CYS A 269 11.25 -1.11 -20.16
CA CYS A 269 11.52 -0.35 -18.94
C CYS A 269 12.79 -0.84 -18.29
N CYS A 270 13.66 0.11 -17.90
CA CYS A 270 14.84 -0.19 -17.10
C CYS A 270 14.55 0.02 -15.61
N THR A 271 14.75 -1.03 -14.81
CA THR A 271 14.59 -1.02 -13.34
C THR A 271 15.88 -1.47 -12.66
N PRO A 272 16.07 -1.17 -11.36
CA PRO A 272 17.28 -1.56 -10.64
C PRO A 272 17.28 -3.08 -10.45
N TYR A 273 18.32 -3.74 -10.95
CA TYR A 273 18.50 -5.19 -10.80
C TYR A 273 19.36 -5.52 -9.58
N LYS A 274 20.39 -4.72 -9.34
CA LYS A 274 21.24 -4.81 -8.15
C LYS A 274 21.36 -3.45 -7.50
N SER A 275 20.90 -3.34 -6.26
CA SER A 275 21.05 -2.15 -5.43
C SER A 275 21.46 -2.52 -4.02
N LYS A 276 22.13 -1.60 -3.33
CA LYS A 276 22.38 -1.68 -1.89
C LYS A 276 21.89 -0.41 -1.21
N THR A 277 21.73 -0.41 0.10
CA THR A 277 21.45 0.81 0.86
C THR A 277 22.75 1.35 1.43
N ILE A 278 23.01 2.64 1.23
CA ILE A 278 24.13 3.36 1.86
C ILE A 278 23.58 4.42 2.80
N GLU A 279 24.37 4.80 3.79
CA GLU A 279 24.06 5.91 4.68
C GLU A 279 24.82 7.16 4.23
N VAL A 280 24.11 8.27 4.06
CA VAL A 280 24.67 9.55 3.60
C VAL A 280 24.45 10.60 4.67
N ARG A 281 25.52 11.32 5.03
CA ARG A 281 25.48 12.42 5.99
C ARG A 281 25.17 13.74 5.27
N PHE A 282 24.16 14.43 5.76
CA PHE A 282 23.71 15.73 5.29
C PHE A 282 24.07 16.82 6.31
N GLN A 283 24.34 18.01 5.79
CA GLN A 283 24.55 19.23 6.55
C GLN A 283 23.55 20.26 6.05
N CYS A 284 22.82 20.87 6.98
CA CYS A 284 21.81 21.87 6.70
C CYS A 284 22.34 23.29 6.93
N PRO A 285 21.69 24.34 6.37
CA PRO A 285 22.13 25.73 6.53
C PRO A 285 22.14 26.22 7.99
N ASP A 286 21.32 25.62 8.85
CA ASP A 286 21.25 25.88 10.29
C ASP A 286 22.38 25.20 11.09
N GLY A 287 23.28 24.47 10.42
CA GLY A 287 24.38 23.74 11.04
C GLY A 287 24.00 22.35 11.58
N THR A 288 22.74 21.93 11.43
CA THR A 288 22.32 20.59 11.86
C THR A 288 22.87 19.51 10.94
N GLU A 289 23.18 18.35 11.52
CA GLU A 289 23.68 17.19 10.80
C GLU A 289 22.82 15.98 11.06
N PHE A 290 22.50 15.24 10.00
CA PHE A 290 21.81 13.96 10.12
C PHE A 290 22.27 12.99 9.05
N SER A 291 22.04 11.70 9.29
CA SER A 291 22.27 10.65 8.32
C SER A 291 20.96 10.15 7.74
N TRP A 292 20.93 9.85 6.44
CA TRP A 292 19.78 9.20 5.80
C TRP A 292 20.20 8.02 4.93
N LYS A 293 19.37 6.98 4.93
CA LYS A 293 19.54 5.79 4.08
C LYS A 293 19.14 6.09 2.63
N ILE A 294 20.02 5.82 1.67
CA ILE A 294 19.81 6.04 0.22
C ILE A 294 20.04 4.75 -0.56
N MET A 295 19.20 4.49 -1.56
CA MET A 295 19.39 3.41 -2.53
C MET A 295 20.56 3.71 -3.47
N TRP A 296 21.60 2.89 -3.39
CA TRP A 296 22.75 2.91 -4.28
C TRP A 296 22.60 1.85 -5.37
N ILE A 297 22.38 2.31 -6.61
CA ILE A 297 22.21 1.43 -7.77
C ILE A 297 23.59 0.93 -8.23
N ASN A 298 23.75 -0.38 -8.34
CA ASN A 298 24.97 -1.01 -8.89
C ASN A 298 24.79 -1.39 -10.36
N ALA A 299 23.61 -1.92 -10.72
CA ALA A 299 23.23 -2.32 -12.07
C ALA A 299 21.72 -2.24 -12.28
N CYS A 300 21.31 -1.98 -13.51
CA CYS A 300 19.92 -1.99 -13.96
C CYS A 300 19.74 -3.00 -15.08
N PHE A 301 18.50 -3.48 -15.22
CA PHE A 301 18.11 -4.40 -16.29
C PHE A 301 16.87 -3.85 -16.99
N CYS A 302 16.80 -4.02 -18.31
CA CYS A 302 15.69 -3.50 -19.11
C CYS A 302 14.84 -4.65 -19.63
N ASN A 303 13.57 -4.67 -19.23
CA ASN A 303 12.63 -5.75 -19.53
C ASN A 303 11.42 -5.20 -20.30
N LEU A 304 10.67 -6.08 -20.96
CA LEU A 304 9.38 -5.78 -21.59
C LEU A 304 8.24 -5.78 -20.57
N ASN A 305 8.39 -6.50 -19.46
CA ASN A 305 7.35 -6.57 -18.42
C ASN A 305 7.49 -5.40 -17.44
N CYS A 306 6.77 -4.31 -17.73
CA CYS A 306 6.89 -3.05 -17.03
C CYS A 306 5.87 -2.92 -15.91
N LYS A 307 6.37 -2.92 -14.67
CA LYS A 307 5.56 -2.67 -13.49
C LYS A 307 5.12 -1.21 -13.47
N ASN A 308 3.81 -0.98 -13.40
CA ASN A 308 3.26 0.35 -13.18
C ASN A 308 3.49 0.71 -11.70
N PRO A 309 4.15 1.85 -11.38
CA PRO A 309 4.39 2.25 -9.99
C PRO A 309 3.11 2.54 -9.19
N ASN A 310 1.97 2.74 -9.86
CA ASN A 310 0.65 2.92 -9.24
C ASN A 310 -0.13 1.60 -9.09
N ASP A 311 0.38 0.51 -9.64
CA ASP A 311 -0.26 -0.80 -9.55
C ASP A 311 0.25 -1.55 -8.30
N ILE A 312 -0.52 -1.44 -7.23
CA ILE A 312 -0.26 -2.06 -5.92
C ILE A 312 -0.31 -3.60 -6.02
N PHE A 313 -0.84 -4.16 -7.11
CA PHE A 313 -0.97 -5.59 -7.35
C PHE A 313 0.08 -6.16 -8.32
N ALA A 314 0.99 -5.34 -8.85
CA ALA A 314 2.03 -5.79 -9.79
C ALA A 314 2.99 -6.86 -9.23
N ASP A 315 3.09 -6.99 -7.89
CA ASP A 315 3.86 -8.02 -7.21
C ASP A 315 3.08 -9.32 -6.96
N LEU A 316 1.74 -9.30 -7.10
CA LEU A 316 0.90 -10.51 -7.05
C LEU A 316 0.91 -11.28 -8.37
N ALA A 317 1.23 -10.62 -9.49
CA ALA A 317 1.29 -11.25 -10.82
C ALA A 317 2.41 -12.32 -10.96
N HIS A 318 3.33 -12.41 -9.99
CA HIS A 318 4.33 -13.48 -9.94
C HIS A 318 3.86 -14.74 -9.18
N TYR A 319 2.65 -14.74 -8.63
CA TYR A 319 1.96 -15.97 -8.28
C TYR A 319 1.21 -16.42 -9.54
N HIS A 320 1.81 -17.33 -10.31
CA HIS A 320 1.21 -18.33 -11.21
C HIS A 320 2.09 -18.54 -12.44
N ASP A 321 2.91 -19.60 -12.37
CA ASP A 321 3.01 -20.54 -13.49
C ASP A 321 3.40 -21.92 -12.92
N TYR A 322 2.45 -22.56 -12.23
CA TYR A 322 2.39 -24.02 -12.32
C TYR A 322 1.50 -24.26 -13.52
N SER A 323 2.14 -24.54 -14.64
CA SER A 323 1.54 -25.15 -15.80
C SER A 323 0.56 -26.22 -15.32
N GLU A 324 -0.72 -26.00 -15.60
CA GLU A 324 -1.71 -27.07 -15.58
C GLU A 324 -1.17 -28.15 -16.52
N ILE A 325 -0.68 -29.24 -15.94
CA ILE A 325 -0.52 -30.49 -16.68
C ILE A 325 -1.95 -30.92 -16.97
N ALA A 326 -2.45 -30.53 -18.14
CA ALA A 326 -3.59 -31.16 -18.76
C ALA A 326 -3.27 -32.66 -18.90
N ASN A 327 -4.26 -33.49 -18.53
CA ASN A 327 -4.26 -34.94 -18.73
C ASN A 327 -3.88 -35.34 -20.17
#